data_AF-A0A382CM37-F1
#
_entry.id   AF-A0A382CM37-F1
#
_cell.length_a   1.000
_cell.length_b   1.000
_cell.length_c   1.000
_cell.angle_alpha   90.00
_cell.angle_beta   90.00
_cell.angle_gamma   90.00
#
_symmetry.space_group_name_H-M   'P 1'
#
loop_
_entity.id
_entity.type
_entity.pdbx_description
1 polymer ?
#
loop_
_entity_poly.entity_id
_entity_poly.type
_entity_poly.pdbx_seq_one_letter_code
_entity_poly.pdbx_strand_id
1 'polypeptide(L)'
;MKKLIQLLMLTLFVVSNTSGQINGTDHLINQLSNEKLKVIISNSGKLLSIENLLAMEKYGFESDKFELETDLGIFSNKDKNPTRVRKEDNRIIYQFDYGQVSLNLVYTLKGENGFIRRVLKIVNKTPLRVKNLKMGRTRFSKPADETIHYMTFWMSPTVEFIRFKKGGIFTGIENPFYHADLDEKGVALNFEPGLILKVDEGYESEPQFIGVYKKSGIIIEDSARPYRFLNGLGHIPIDRNESRAMRAFALDYLAPVQKTFLNINEQFFHPLPQMPKNYIDKGYFIKAIDTFADIEGDMI
;
A
#
# COMPACT_ATOMS: atom_id res chain seq x y z
N MET A 1 -4.26 -42.63 51.16
CA MET A 1 -5.29 -41.59 50.96
C MET A 1 -4.74 -40.52 50.02
N LYS A 2 -5.53 -40.19 48.99
CA LYS A 2 -5.47 -39.05 48.05
C LYS A 2 -4.31 -38.97 47.03
N LYS A 3 -4.68 -39.39 45.81
CA LYS A 3 -4.19 -38.98 44.48
C LYS A 3 -4.40 -37.48 44.23
N LEU A 4 -3.55 -36.86 43.39
CA LEU A 4 -3.89 -35.80 42.40
C LEU A 4 -2.66 -35.60 41.50
N ILE A 5 -2.54 -36.26 40.34
CA ILE A 5 -3.05 -35.92 39.00
C ILE A 5 -2.44 -34.62 38.42
N GLN A 6 -1.60 -34.83 37.39
CA GLN A 6 -1.03 -33.87 36.45
C GLN A 6 -2.11 -33.10 35.67
N LEU A 7 -1.86 -31.82 35.38
CA LEU A 7 -2.57 -31.09 34.33
C LEU A 7 -1.55 -30.52 33.34
N LEU A 8 -1.28 -31.28 32.28
CA LEU A 8 -0.62 -30.83 31.07
C LEU A 8 -1.73 -30.30 30.15
N MET A 9 -1.76 -28.98 29.91
CA MET A 9 -2.67 -28.37 28.92
C MET A 9 -2.11 -28.65 27.52
N LEU A 10 -2.56 -29.74 26.92
CA LEU A 10 -2.38 -30.04 25.50
C LEU A 10 -3.62 -29.54 24.76
N THR A 11 -3.53 -28.36 24.13
CA THR A 11 -4.58 -27.90 23.21
C THR A 11 -4.43 -28.62 21.88
N LEU A 12 -5.33 -29.57 21.62
CA LEU A 12 -5.47 -30.28 20.36
C LEU A 12 -5.81 -29.30 19.22
N PHE A 13 -4.97 -29.27 18.19
CA PHE A 13 -5.39 -28.86 16.84
C PHE A 13 -6.27 -29.97 16.26
N VAL A 14 -7.57 -29.71 16.15
CA VAL A 14 -8.46 -30.52 15.32
C VAL A 14 -8.36 -29.98 13.89
N VAL A 15 -7.58 -30.66 13.06
CA VAL A 15 -7.65 -30.51 11.59
C VAL A 15 -8.79 -31.40 11.11
N SER A 16 -9.98 -30.83 10.95
CA SER A 16 -11.07 -31.53 10.26
C SER A 16 -10.89 -31.40 8.75
N ASN A 17 -10.36 -32.44 8.13
CA ASN A 17 -10.50 -32.69 6.70
C ASN A 17 -11.93 -33.15 6.42
N THR A 18 -12.78 -32.26 5.92
CA THR A 18 -14.06 -32.62 5.32
C THR A 18 -14.05 -32.24 3.85
N SER A 19 -13.80 -33.24 3.01
CA SER A 19 -14.11 -33.23 1.59
C SER A 19 -15.64 -33.23 1.43
N GLY A 20 -16.23 -32.06 1.29
CA GLY A 20 -17.63 -31.87 0.92
C GLY A 20 -17.71 -31.01 -0.34
N GLN A 21 -18.27 -31.56 -1.41
CA GLN A 21 -18.77 -30.75 -2.53
C GLN A 21 -19.88 -29.85 -1.99
N ILE A 22 -19.64 -28.54 -1.98
CA ILE A 22 -20.65 -27.54 -1.64
C ILE A 22 -20.81 -26.62 -2.85
N ASN A 23 -21.92 -26.80 -3.57
CA ASN A 23 -22.48 -25.78 -4.45
C ASN A 23 -22.97 -24.63 -3.56
N GLY A 24 -22.24 -23.51 -3.55
CA GLY A 24 -22.56 -22.34 -2.75
C GLY A 24 -21.62 -21.18 -3.07
N THR A 25 -21.91 -20.44 -4.13
CA THR A 25 -21.00 -19.48 -4.75
C THR A 25 -20.87 -18.11 -4.07
N ASP A 26 -21.35 -17.86 -2.84
CA ASP A 26 -21.45 -16.46 -2.37
C ASP A 26 -21.02 -16.07 -0.93
N HIS A 27 -20.32 -16.91 -0.15
CA HIS A 27 -19.92 -16.48 1.21
C HIS A 27 -18.48 -16.79 1.69
N LEU A 28 -17.57 -17.30 0.86
CA LEU A 28 -16.18 -17.44 1.33
C LEU A 28 -15.46 -16.09 1.25
N ILE A 29 -14.99 -15.65 2.41
CA ILE A 29 -14.17 -14.46 2.59
C ILE A 29 -12.77 -14.93 2.92
N ASN A 30 -11.78 -14.27 2.32
CA ASN A 30 -10.36 -14.55 2.54
C ASN A 30 -9.75 -13.41 3.36
N GLN A 31 -8.71 -13.72 4.13
CA GLN A 31 -8.09 -12.74 5.01
C GLN A 31 -6.57 -12.90 5.08
N LEU A 32 -5.88 -11.76 5.19
CA LEU A 32 -4.48 -11.66 5.62
C LEU A 32 -4.47 -10.77 6.86
N SER A 33 -3.75 -11.16 7.91
CA SER A 33 -3.69 -10.40 9.15
C SER A 33 -2.32 -10.49 9.82
N ASN A 34 -1.93 -9.42 10.48
CA ASN A 34 -0.88 -9.40 11.49
C ASN A 34 -1.32 -8.48 12.65
N GLU A 35 -0.39 -8.03 13.49
CA GLU A 35 -0.68 -7.15 14.63
C GLU A 35 -1.08 -5.72 14.22
N LYS A 36 -0.73 -5.29 13.00
CA LYS A 36 -0.91 -3.90 12.54
C LYS A 36 -2.17 -3.73 11.70
N LEU A 37 -2.51 -4.72 10.89
CA LEU A 37 -3.68 -4.66 10.03
C LEU A 37 -4.29 -6.04 9.72
N LYS A 38 -5.54 -6.00 9.26
CA LYS A 38 -6.23 -7.14 8.69
C LYS A 38 -6.93 -6.74 7.39
N VAL A 39 -6.64 -7.47 6.32
CA VAL A 39 -7.23 -7.26 4.99
C VAL A 39 -8.28 -8.33 4.74
N ILE A 40 -9.46 -7.89 4.32
CA ILE A 40 -10.58 -8.75 3.97
C ILE A 40 -10.77 -8.72 2.45
N ILE A 41 -10.75 -9.89 1.82
CA ILE A 41 -10.75 -10.04 0.36
C ILE A 41 -11.87 -11.01 -0.05
N SER A 42 -12.63 -10.65 -1.07
CA SER A 42 -13.66 -11.51 -1.64
C SER A 42 -13.04 -12.78 -2.27
N ASN A 43 -13.89 -13.75 -2.62
CA ASN A 43 -13.49 -14.87 -3.45
C ASN A 43 -13.07 -14.47 -4.87
N SER A 44 -13.56 -13.35 -5.39
CA SER A 44 -13.15 -12.81 -6.69
C SER A 44 -11.87 -11.97 -6.61
N GLY A 45 -11.20 -11.94 -5.46
CA GLY A 45 -9.96 -11.18 -5.27
C GLY A 45 -10.18 -9.67 -5.17
N LYS A 46 -11.40 -9.22 -4.86
CA LYS A 46 -11.72 -7.80 -4.61
C LYS A 46 -11.43 -7.46 -3.15
N LEU A 47 -10.75 -6.36 -2.88
CA LEU A 47 -10.64 -5.82 -1.53
C LEU A 47 -12.03 -5.41 -1.03
N LEU A 48 -12.42 -5.92 0.14
CA LEU A 48 -13.70 -5.60 0.78
C LEU A 48 -13.52 -4.62 1.94
N SER A 49 -12.44 -4.78 2.71
CA SER A 49 -12.08 -3.83 3.75
C SER A 49 -10.64 -4.00 4.22
N ILE A 50 -10.11 -2.95 4.84
CA ILE A 50 -8.89 -2.98 5.64
C ILE A 50 -9.24 -2.55 7.06
N GLU A 51 -8.94 -3.40 8.03
CA GLU A 51 -9.01 -3.07 9.45
C GLU A 51 -7.63 -2.59 9.90
N ASN A 52 -7.55 -1.33 10.31
CA ASN A 52 -6.38 -0.69 10.88
C ASN A 52 -6.37 -0.95 12.38
N LEU A 53 -5.63 -1.98 12.79
CA LEU A 53 -5.57 -2.41 14.20
C LEU A 53 -4.84 -1.39 15.07
N LEU A 54 -3.94 -0.57 14.48
CA LEU A 54 -3.25 0.51 15.18
C LEU A 54 -4.20 1.63 15.63
N ALA A 55 -5.20 1.95 14.80
CA ALA A 55 -6.19 3.01 15.06
C ALA A 55 -7.53 2.49 15.61
N MET A 56 -7.73 1.16 15.62
CA MET A 56 -9.02 0.51 15.86
C MET A 56 -10.11 1.05 14.91
N GLU A 57 -9.79 1.15 13.63
CA GLU A 57 -10.69 1.61 12.58
C GLU A 57 -10.85 0.55 11.48
N LYS A 58 -11.98 0.59 10.78
CA LYS A 58 -12.26 -0.27 9.62
C LYS A 58 -12.65 0.58 8.44
N TYR A 59 -11.94 0.38 7.33
CA TYR A 59 -12.15 1.09 6.08
C TYR A 59 -12.78 0.11 5.09
N GLY A 60 -14.06 0.31 4.79
CA GLY A 60 -14.84 -0.54 3.89
C GLY A 60 -14.73 -0.08 2.43
N PHE A 61 -14.84 -1.02 1.51
CA PHE A 61 -14.81 -0.78 0.07
C PHE A 61 -16.08 -1.32 -0.59
N GLU A 62 -16.79 -0.46 -1.34
CA GLU A 62 -17.97 -0.84 -2.12
C GLU A 62 -17.60 -1.56 -3.41
N SER A 63 -16.43 -1.23 -3.95
CA SER A 63 -15.90 -1.85 -5.15
C SER A 63 -14.39 -1.83 -5.12
N ASP A 64 -13.82 -2.85 -5.72
CA ASP A 64 -12.40 -2.97 -6.03
C ASP A 64 -12.28 -3.94 -7.21
N LYS A 65 -11.31 -3.69 -8.10
CA LYS A 65 -11.02 -4.54 -9.26
C LYS A 65 -9.66 -4.20 -9.84
N PHE A 66 -9.09 -5.16 -10.58
CA PHE A 66 -8.03 -4.86 -11.54
C PHE A 66 -8.60 -4.81 -12.97
N GLU A 67 -7.92 -4.08 -13.85
CA GLU A 67 -8.14 -4.12 -15.29
C GLU A 67 -6.79 -4.15 -16.00
N LEU A 68 -6.55 -5.19 -16.81
CA LEU A 68 -5.38 -5.34 -17.66
C LEU A 68 -5.79 -5.13 -19.11
N GLU A 69 -5.28 -4.08 -19.74
CA GLU A 69 -5.53 -3.77 -21.13
C GLU A 69 -4.41 -4.33 -22.03
N THR A 70 -4.82 -5.10 -23.05
CA THR A 70 -3.92 -5.74 -23.99
C THR A 70 -4.33 -5.49 -25.45
N ASP A 71 -3.61 -6.07 -26.40
CA ASP A 71 -4.05 -6.20 -27.79
C ASP A 71 -5.11 -7.28 -28.01
N LEU A 72 -5.30 -8.21 -27.06
CA LEU A 72 -6.35 -9.23 -27.10
C LEU A 72 -7.66 -8.81 -26.41
N GLY A 73 -7.69 -7.62 -25.78
CA GLY A 73 -8.83 -7.08 -25.05
C GLY A 73 -8.51 -6.71 -23.60
N ILE A 74 -9.56 -6.52 -22.80
CA ILE A 74 -9.46 -6.14 -21.38
C ILE A 74 -9.76 -7.36 -20.50
N PHE A 75 -8.84 -7.70 -19.62
CA PHE A 75 -9.02 -8.75 -18.61
C PHE A 75 -9.25 -8.12 -17.24
N SER A 76 -10.27 -8.61 -16.51
CA SER A 76 -10.66 -8.07 -15.21
C SER A 76 -11.32 -9.12 -14.32
N ASN A 77 -11.24 -8.94 -13.00
CA ASN A 77 -12.01 -9.70 -12.00
C ASN A 77 -13.40 -9.11 -11.70
N LYS A 78 -13.87 -8.12 -12.46
CA LYS A 78 -15.21 -7.55 -12.27
C LYS A 78 -16.31 -8.62 -12.43
N ASP A 79 -16.26 -9.31 -13.56
CA ASP A 79 -17.30 -10.23 -14.05
C ASP A 79 -16.76 -11.67 -14.21
N LYS A 80 -15.62 -11.97 -13.59
CA LYS A 80 -14.97 -13.29 -13.67
C LYS A 80 -14.52 -13.77 -12.31
N ASN A 81 -14.86 -15.03 -12.01
CA ASN A 81 -14.37 -15.73 -10.83
C ASN A 81 -13.02 -16.39 -11.12
N PRO A 82 -12.13 -16.47 -10.13
CA PRO A 82 -10.89 -17.22 -10.27
C PRO A 82 -11.19 -18.70 -10.50
N THR A 83 -10.38 -19.36 -11.32
CA THR A 83 -10.40 -20.82 -11.48
C THR A 83 -9.80 -21.52 -10.28
N ARG A 84 -8.93 -20.84 -9.52
CA ARG A 84 -8.31 -21.37 -8.31
C ARG A 84 -7.95 -20.26 -7.33
N VAL A 85 -8.13 -20.51 -6.04
CA VAL A 85 -7.61 -19.67 -4.95
C VAL A 85 -6.66 -20.51 -4.10
N ARG A 86 -5.44 -20.02 -3.88
CA ARG A 86 -4.46 -20.63 -2.98
C ARG A 86 -4.19 -19.71 -1.81
N LYS A 87 -4.19 -20.27 -0.60
CA LYS A 87 -3.83 -19.57 0.63
C LYS A 87 -2.54 -20.14 1.16
N GLU A 88 -1.67 -19.25 1.57
CA GLU A 88 -0.42 -19.54 2.24
C GLU A 88 -0.26 -18.55 3.40
N ASP A 89 0.68 -18.79 4.31
CA ASP A 89 0.77 -18.07 5.59
C ASP A 89 0.78 -16.55 5.44
N ASN A 90 1.49 -16.04 4.43
CA ASN A 90 1.66 -14.60 4.19
C ASN A 90 1.07 -14.13 2.85
N ARG A 91 0.38 -14.98 2.10
CA ARG A 91 -0.11 -14.62 0.77
C ARG A 91 -1.38 -15.35 0.35
N ILE A 92 -2.16 -14.67 -0.49
CA ILE A 92 -3.33 -15.24 -1.17
C ILE A 92 -3.15 -15.04 -2.67
N ILE A 93 -3.35 -16.11 -3.44
CA ILE A 93 -3.17 -16.12 -4.89
C ILE A 93 -4.50 -16.49 -5.56
N TYR A 94 -5.02 -15.60 -6.39
CA TYR A 94 -6.22 -15.80 -7.20
C TYR A 94 -5.81 -16.00 -8.64
N GLN A 95 -6.06 -17.20 -9.18
CA GLN A 95 -5.76 -17.54 -10.57
C GLN A 95 -6.98 -17.35 -11.45
N PHE A 96 -6.84 -16.62 -12.55
CA PHE A 96 -7.86 -16.40 -13.57
C PHE A 96 -7.35 -16.92 -14.91
N ASP A 97 -8.19 -17.67 -15.63
CA ASP A 97 -7.84 -18.22 -16.93
C ASP A 97 -8.69 -17.58 -18.04
N TYR A 98 -8.05 -16.87 -18.98
CA TYR A 98 -8.66 -16.26 -20.16
C TYR A 98 -8.24 -16.99 -21.45
N GLY A 99 -7.91 -18.28 -21.36
CA GLY A 99 -7.56 -19.15 -22.49
C GLY A 99 -6.09 -19.00 -22.87
N GLN A 100 -5.78 -17.96 -23.64
CA GLN A 100 -4.40 -17.68 -24.09
C GLN A 100 -3.58 -16.91 -23.04
N VAL A 101 -4.25 -16.33 -22.05
CA VAL A 101 -3.63 -15.57 -20.97
C VAL A 101 -4.18 -16.07 -19.63
N SER A 102 -3.28 -16.39 -18.71
CA SER A 102 -3.59 -16.69 -17.32
C SER A 102 -3.04 -15.58 -16.43
N LEU A 103 -3.83 -15.14 -15.47
CA LEU A 103 -3.47 -14.08 -14.54
C LEU A 103 -3.46 -14.61 -13.11
N ASN A 104 -2.47 -14.21 -12.31
CA ASN A 104 -2.44 -14.44 -10.88
C ASN A 104 -2.47 -13.10 -10.15
N LEU A 105 -3.58 -12.79 -9.49
CA LEU A 105 -3.65 -11.67 -8.56
C LEU A 105 -3.15 -12.15 -7.19
N VAL A 106 -2.04 -11.57 -6.74
CA VAL A 106 -1.32 -12.00 -5.54
C VAL A 106 -1.36 -10.89 -4.50
N TYR A 107 -1.88 -11.22 -3.33
CA TYR A 107 -1.82 -10.39 -2.13
C TYR A 107 -0.77 -10.94 -1.19
N THR A 108 0.11 -10.09 -0.66
CA THR A 108 1.16 -10.49 0.29
C THR A 108 1.16 -9.57 1.51
N LEU A 109 1.19 -10.15 2.72
CA LEU A 109 1.37 -9.48 4.00
C LEU A 109 2.51 -10.14 4.77
N LYS A 110 3.69 -9.51 4.81
CA LYS A 110 4.78 -9.98 5.68
C LYS A 110 4.47 -9.64 7.14
N GLY A 111 4.92 -10.48 8.08
CA GLY A 111 4.53 -10.41 9.51
C GLY A 111 4.73 -9.03 10.16
N GLU A 112 5.86 -8.39 9.89
CA GLU A 112 6.24 -7.09 10.47
C GLU A 112 5.56 -5.88 9.79
N ASN A 113 4.98 -6.06 8.60
CA ASN A 113 4.64 -4.94 7.73
C ASN A 113 3.32 -4.28 8.15
N GLY A 114 3.31 -2.95 8.18
CA GLY A 114 2.08 -2.14 8.29
C GLY A 114 1.33 -1.99 6.95
N PHE A 115 1.61 -2.85 5.97
CA PHE A 115 1.10 -2.75 4.61
C PHE A 115 1.10 -4.11 3.90
N ILE A 116 0.21 -4.23 2.92
CA ILE A 116 0.20 -5.33 1.94
C ILE A 116 0.80 -4.90 0.61
N ARG A 117 1.22 -5.89 -0.17
CA ARG A 117 1.49 -5.75 -1.61
C ARG A 117 0.44 -6.50 -2.42
N ARG A 118 0.02 -5.88 -3.52
CA ARG A 118 -0.85 -6.47 -4.54
C ARG A 118 -0.14 -6.44 -5.89
N VAL A 119 -0.02 -7.61 -6.51
CA VAL A 119 0.68 -7.83 -7.78
C VAL A 119 -0.21 -8.63 -8.72
N LEU A 120 -0.12 -8.36 -10.03
CA LEU A 120 -0.73 -9.15 -11.08
C LEU A 120 0.38 -9.82 -11.89
N LYS A 121 0.47 -11.15 -11.80
CA LYS A 121 1.39 -11.94 -12.64
C LYS A 121 0.66 -12.42 -13.89
N ILE A 122 1.28 -12.24 -15.04
CA ILE A 122 0.79 -12.61 -16.36
C ILE A 122 1.56 -13.83 -16.83
N VAL A 123 0.84 -14.83 -17.32
CA VAL A 123 1.37 -15.99 -18.05
C VAL A 123 0.66 -16.05 -19.40
N ASN A 124 1.39 -16.00 -20.50
CA ASN A 124 0.84 -15.87 -21.84
C ASN A 124 1.30 -17.01 -22.75
N LYS A 125 0.36 -17.62 -23.48
CA LYS A 125 0.59 -18.71 -24.46
C LYS A 125 0.66 -18.22 -25.92
N THR A 126 0.54 -16.92 -26.09
CA THR A 126 0.58 -16.19 -27.36
C THR A 126 1.39 -14.92 -27.14
N PRO A 127 2.02 -14.32 -28.18
CA PRO A 127 2.54 -12.96 -28.06
C PRO A 127 1.46 -12.01 -27.54
N LEU A 128 1.83 -11.14 -26.59
CA LEU A 128 0.88 -10.28 -25.90
C LEU A 128 1.45 -8.88 -25.72
N ARG A 129 0.77 -7.86 -26.24
CA ARG A 129 1.11 -6.46 -25.94
C ARG A 129 0.36 -6.00 -24.70
N VAL A 130 1.09 -5.70 -23.63
CA VAL A 130 0.53 -5.16 -22.38
C VAL A 130 0.59 -3.63 -22.45
N LYS A 131 -0.58 -2.99 -22.47
CA LYS A 131 -0.70 -1.54 -22.67
C LYS A 131 -0.79 -0.78 -21.36
N ASN A 132 -1.77 -1.13 -20.54
CA ASN A 132 -2.09 -0.44 -19.28
C ASN A 132 -2.54 -1.47 -18.24
N LEU A 133 -2.15 -1.25 -16.99
CA LEU A 133 -2.65 -1.97 -15.84
C LEU A 133 -3.23 -1.01 -14.80
N LYS A 134 -4.51 -1.20 -14.47
CA LYS A 134 -5.20 -0.50 -13.38
C LYS A 134 -5.21 -1.38 -12.14
N MET A 135 -4.43 -1.00 -11.13
CA MET A 135 -4.31 -1.68 -9.84
C MET A 135 -5.28 -1.05 -8.84
N GLY A 136 -6.54 -1.46 -8.93
CA GLY A 136 -7.59 -0.92 -8.09
C GLY A 136 -8.34 0.23 -8.76
N ARG A 137 -9.66 0.11 -8.72
CA ARG A 137 -10.58 1.24 -8.73
C ARG A 137 -11.43 1.07 -7.48
N THR A 138 -10.88 1.54 -6.37
CA THR A 138 -11.44 1.28 -5.05
C THR A 138 -12.37 2.43 -4.68
N ARG A 139 -13.65 2.13 -4.44
CA ARG A 139 -14.60 3.10 -3.89
C ARG A 139 -14.81 2.81 -2.41
N PHE A 140 -14.65 3.82 -1.56
CA PHE A 140 -14.84 3.69 -0.12
C PHE A 140 -16.33 3.65 0.23
N SER A 141 -16.72 2.78 1.16
CA SER A 141 -18.09 2.71 1.69
C SER A 141 -18.47 3.91 2.55
N LYS A 142 -17.47 4.66 3.01
CA LYS A 142 -17.62 5.96 3.66
C LYS A 142 -16.53 6.87 3.11
N PRO A 143 -16.84 8.14 2.79
CA PRO A 143 -15.82 9.08 2.37
C PRO A 143 -14.71 9.20 3.43
N ALA A 144 -13.49 9.43 2.97
CA ALA A 144 -12.38 9.88 3.78
C ALA A 144 -12.66 11.30 4.30
N ASP A 145 -12.01 11.66 5.41
CA ASP A 145 -12.08 13.03 5.94
C ASP A 145 -11.26 13.99 5.06
N GLU A 146 -10.17 13.50 4.49
CA GLU A 146 -9.26 14.26 3.63
C GLU A 146 -8.44 13.27 2.77
N THR A 147 -8.05 13.71 1.58
CA THR A 147 -7.11 12.97 0.73
C THR A 147 -5.97 13.85 0.27
N ILE A 148 -4.77 13.28 0.21
CA ILE A 148 -3.55 13.97 -0.19
C ILE A 148 -2.86 13.16 -1.25
N HIS A 149 -2.74 13.77 -2.42
CA HIS A 149 -1.76 13.38 -3.40
C HIS A 149 -0.38 13.77 -2.90
N TYR A 150 0.53 12.82 -2.67
CA TYR A 150 1.94 13.10 -2.36
C TYR A 150 2.82 12.79 -3.57
N MET A 151 3.44 13.82 -4.12
CA MET A 151 4.19 13.89 -5.37
C MET A 151 5.68 14.07 -5.09
N THR A 152 6.50 13.54 -5.98
CA THR A 152 7.92 13.85 -6.08
C THR A 152 8.16 15.29 -6.56
N PHE A 153 9.40 15.75 -6.47
CA PHE A 153 9.85 17.05 -6.98
C PHE A 153 9.79 17.20 -8.51
N TRP A 154 9.54 16.11 -9.26
CA TRP A 154 9.27 16.16 -10.71
C TRP A 154 7.78 16.00 -11.01
N MET A 155 6.90 16.24 -10.03
CA MET A 155 5.44 16.14 -10.15
C MET A 155 4.93 14.73 -10.50
N SER A 156 5.68 13.68 -10.15
CA SER A 156 5.23 12.28 -10.29
C SER A 156 4.66 11.76 -8.97
N PRO A 157 3.58 10.98 -8.96
CA PRO A 157 3.03 10.40 -7.74
C PRO A 157 4.03 9.55 -6.96
N THR A 158 4.07 9.72 -5.65
CA THR A 158 4.86 8.93 -4.70
C THR A 158 3.95 8.05 -3.85
N VAL A 159 2.94 8.66 -3.24
CA VAL A 159 1.99 8.01 -2.34
C VAL A 159 0.72 8.83 -2.22
N GLU A 160 -0.41 8.15 -2.16
CA GLU A 160 -1.71 8.73 -1.85
C GLU A 160 -2.02 8.49 -0.37
N PHE A 161 -2.25 9.55 0.40
CA PHE A 161 -2.73 9.44 1.78
C PHE A 161 -4.25 9.66 1.82
N ILE A 162 -4.94 8.74 2.48
CA ILE A 162 -6.39 8.75 2.68
C ILE A 162 -6.64 8.81 4.19
N ARG A 163 -7.02 9.99 4.67
CA ARG A 163 -7.13 10.29 6.10
C ARG A 163 -8.53 9.99 6.61
N PHE A 164 -8.60 9.27 7.72
CA PHE A 164 -9.81 9.08 8.53
C PHE A 164 -9.59 9.64 9.93
N LYS A 165 -10.60 9.51 10.79
CA LYS A 165 -10.63 10.18 12.09
C LYS A 165 -9.43 9.88 12.99
N LYS A 166 -9.07 8.61 13.16
CA LYS A 166 -7.99 8.16 14.07
C LYS A 166 -6.76 7.63 13.34
N GLY A 167 -6.85 7.38 12.05
CA GLY A 167 -5.78 6.80 11.25
C GLY A 167 -5.96 7.11 9.77
N GLY A 168 -5.36 6.30 8.93
CA GLY A 168 -5.57 6.39 7.49
C GLY A 168 -5.01 5.21 6.73
N ILE A 169 -5.19 5.28 5.42
CA ILE A 169 -4.57 4.39 4.44
C ILE A 169 -3.50 5.20 3.70
N PHE A 170 -2.40 4.56 3.34
CA PHE A 170 -1.48 5.07 2.34
C PHE A 170 -1.31 4.05 1.22
N THR A 171 -1.30 4.48 -0.04
CA THR A 171 -1.19 3.57 -1.19
C THR A 171 -0.43 4.20 -2.35
N GLY A 172 0.22 3.38 -3.15
CA GLY A 172 0.91 3.78 -4.37
C GLY A 172 1.41 2.56 -5.13
N ILE A 173 2.20 2.78 -6.17
CA ILE A 173 2.87 1.71 -6.93
C ILE A 173 4.37 1.82 -6.70
N GLU A 174 5.07 0.68 -6.58
CA GLU A 174 6.53 0.57 -6.50
C GLU A 174 7.23 0.91 -7.83
N ASN A 175 6.74 1.95 -8.52
CA ASN A 175 7.26 2.56 -9.72
C ASN A 175 6.70 3.99 -9.74
N PRO A 176 7.52 5.05 -9.77
CA PRO A 176 7.05 6.44 -9.71
C PRO A 176 6.29 6.90 -10.98
N PHE A 177 6.33 6.13 -12.07
CA PHE A 177 5.63 6.44 -13.31
C PHE A 177 4.22 5.83 -13.34
N TYR A 178 3.39 6.26 -12.39
CA TYR A 178 1.97 5.90 -12.35
C TYR A 178 1.06 7.13 -12.31
N HIS A 179 -0.20 6.93 -12.65
CA HIS A 179 -1.25 7.91 -12.51
C HIS A 179 -2.18 7.53 -11.36
N ALA A 180 -2.55 8.53 -10.56
CA ALA A 180 -3.51 8.41 -9.46
C ALA A 180 -4.70 9.32 -9.71
N ASP A 181 -5.89 8.75 -9.65
CA ASP A 181 -7.16 9.47 -9.54
C ASP A 181 -7.67 9.23 -8.11
N LEU A 182 -7.62 10.27 -7.27
CA LEU A 182 -7.95 10.21 -5.85
C LEU A 182 -8.96 11.31 -5.52
N ASP A 183 -9.98 10.93 -4.78
CA ASP A 183 -10.86 11.84 -4.08
C ASP A 183 -11.26 11.23 -2.74
N GLU A 184 -12.05 11.94 -1.93
CA GLU A 184 -12.51 11.42 -0.65
C GLU A 184 -13.39 10.18 -0.79
N LYS A 185 -13.87 9.82 -1.99
CA LYS A 185 -14.74 8.67 -2.23
C LYS A 185 -13.97 7.45 -2.73
N GLY A 186 -12.73 7.59 -3.17
CA GLY A 186 -11.99 6.46 -3.69
C GLY A 186 -10.63 6.80 -4.28
N VAL A 187 -9.96 5.74 -4.73
CA VAL A 187 -8.65 5.81 -5.38
C VAL A 187 -8.61 4.86 -6.57
N ALA A 188 -8.02 5.30 -7.68
CA ALA A 188 -7.67 4.45 -8.80
C ALA A 188 -6.22 4.70 -9.21
N LEU A 189 -5.42 3.63 -9.22
CA LEU A 189 -4.02 3.68 -9.60
C LEU A 189 -3.83 2.93 -10.91
N ASN A 190 -3.09 3.52 -11.85
CA ASN A 190 -2.78 2.86 -13.10
C ASN A 190 -1.41 3.26 -13.64
N PHE A 191 -0.83 2.39 -14.46
CA PHE A 191 0.45 2.65 -15.11
C PHE A 191 0.52 1.88 -16.43
N GLU A 192 1.49 2.25 -17.26
CA GLU A 192 1.67 1.69 -18.61
C GLU A 192 2.97 0.88 -18.65
N PRO A 193 2.91 -0.47 -18.52
CA PRO A 193 4.09 -1.31 -18.67
C PRO A 193 4.75 -1.17 -20.06
N GLY A 194 3.95 -0.88 -21.09
CA GLY A 194 4.44 -0.57 -22.44
C GLY A 194 5.22 -1.70 -23.12
N LEU A 195 4.94 -2.96 -22.78
CA LEU A 195 5.78 -4.10 -23.15
C LEU A 195 5.09 -5.09 -24.10
N ILE A 196 5.89 -5.83 -24.87
CA ILE A 196 5.44 -6.92 -25.75
C ILE A 196 6.08 -8.21 -25.25
N LEU A 197 5.24 -9.13 -24.75
CA LEU A 197 5.64 -10.43 -24.26
C LEU A 197 5.68 -11.44 -25.41
N LYS A 198 6.77 -12.21 -25.50
CA LYS A 198 6.85 -13.43 -26.30
C LYS A 198 6.07 -14.55 -25.61
N VAL A 199 5.75 -15.60 -26.36
CA VAL A 199 5.13 -16.82 -25.81
C VAL A 199 5.94 -17.32 -24.61
N ASP A 200 5.24 -17.58 -23.51
CA ASP A 200 5.77 -18.08 -22.23
C ASP A 200 6.78 -17.16 -21.51
N GLU A 201 6.96 -15.90 -21.95
CA GLU A 201 7.83 -14.92 -21.26
C GLU A 201 7.24 -14.52 -19.90
N GLY A 202 5.93 -14.26 -19.87
CA GLY A 202 5.23 -13.80 -18.67
C GLY A 202 5.68 -12.42 -18.18
N TYR A 203 5.01 -11.91 -17.16
CA TYR A 203 5.37 -10.63 -16.55
C TYR A 203 4.83 -10.55 -15.13
N GLU A 204 5.60 -9.92 -14.24
CA GLU A 204 5.16 -9.57 -12.90
C GLU A 204 5.07 -8.05 -12.80
N SER A 205 3.87 -7.54 -12.54
CA SER A 205 3.65 -6.10 -12.39
C SER A 205 4.40 -5.53 -11.20
N GLU A 206 4.75 -4.26 -11.27
CA GLU A 206 5.18 -3.48 -10.12
C GLU A 206 4.10 -3.52 -9.02
N PRO A 207 4.48 -3.82 -7.77
CA PRO A 207 3.52 -3.94 -6.69
C PRO A 207 2.77 -2.65 -6.40
N GLN A 208 1.45 -2.73 -6.25
CA GLN A 208 0.73 -1.74 -5.48
C GLN A 208 0.95 -2.03 -4.00
N PHE A 209 1.38 -1.04 -3.23
CA PHE A 209 1.41 -1.11 -1.77
C PHE A 209 0.17 -0.46 -1.20
N ILE A 210 -0.39 -1.05 -0.14
CA ILE A 210 -1.54 -0.50 0.60
C ILE A 210 -1.28 -0.70 2.09
N GLY A 211 -1.08 0.39 2.82
CA GLY A 211 -0.74 0.35 4.24
C GLY A 211 -1.65 1.19 5.11
N VAL A 212 -1.45 1.07 6.41
CA VAL A 212 -2.22 1.80 7.43
C VAL A 212 -1.31 2.52 8.41
N TYR A 213 -1.85 3.56 9.03
CA TYR A 213 -1.20 4.28 10.13
C TYR A 213 -2.25 4.76 11.14
N LYS A 214 -1.81 4.99 12.38
CA LYS A 214 -2.59 5.68 13.41
C LYS A 214 -2.12 7.13 13.46
N LYS A 215 -3.04 8.10 13.41
CA LYS A 215 -2.68 9.52 13.61
C LYS A 215 -2.03 9.72 14.97
N SER A 216 -0.95 10.49 14.99
CA SER A 216 -0.30 10.93 16.23
C SER A 216 -0.94 12.20 16.78
N GLY A 217 -1.56 13.01 15.93
CA GLY A 217 -2.02 14.36 16.25
C GLY A 217 -0.89 15.41 16.22
N ILE A 218 0.34 14.99 15.92
CA ILE A 218 1.48 15.88 15.75
C ILE A 218 1.64 16.13 14.25
N ILE A 219 1.32 17.35 13.85
CA ILE A 219 1.38 17.79 12.47
C ILE A 219 2.74 18.42 12.21
N ILE A 220 3.39 17.96 11.16
CA ILE A 220 4.64 18.49 10.64
C ILE A 220 4.29 19.41 9.49
N GLU A 221 4.63 20.69 9.64
CA GLU A 221 4.41 21.72 8.65
C GLU A 221 5.76 22.19 8.10
N ASP A 222 5.80 22.43 6.78
CA ASP A 222 6.93 23.16 6.21
C ASP A 222 6.93 24.62 6.70
N SER A 223 8.12 25.19 6.71
CA SER A 223 8.44 26.58 6.96
C SER A 223 7.84 27.62 6.01
N ALA A 224 7.15 27.21 4.93
CA ALA A 224 6.48 28.08 3.95
C ALA A 224 7.41 29.06 3.21
N ARG A 225 8.70 28.73 3.06
CA ARG A 225 9.66 29.52 2.26
C ARG A 225 9.71 29.06 0.79
N PRO A 226 10.06 29.94 -0.16
CA PRO A 226 10.14 29.60 -1.58
C PRO A 226 11.18 28.51 -1.83
N TYR A 227 10.75 27.49 -2.56
CA TYR A 227 11.58 26.37 -2.96
C TYR A 227 12.52 26.76 -4.11
N ARG A 228 13.69 26.12 -4.17
CA ARG A 228 14.61 26.23 -5.32
C ARG A 228 14.06 25.60 -6.60
N PHE A 229 13.12 24.66 -6.48
CA PHE A 229 12.44 23.96 -7.56
C PHE A 229 10.93 23.96 -7.31
N LEU A 230 10.10 23.72 -8.32
CA LEU A 230 8.67 23.48 -8.10
C LEU A 230 8.51 22.28 -7.17
N ASN A 231 8.03 22.52 -5.95
CA ASN A 231 7.56 21.46 -5.08
C ASN A 231 6.05 21.41 -5.21
N GLY A 232 5.53 20.35 -5.85
CA GLY A 232 4.09 20.22 -6.12
C GLY A 232 3.22 20.30 -4.88
N LEU A 233 3.77 20.07 -3.69
CA LEU A 233 3.00 19.91 -2.45
C LEU A 233 3.76 20.35 -1.19
N GLY A 234 4.78 21.18 -1.33
CA GLY A 234 5.68 21.56 -0.24
C GLY A 234 5.02 22.24 0.97
N HIS A 235 3.71 22.43 0.96
CA HIS A 235 2.96 23.08 2.02
C HIS A 235 1.93 22.17 2.69
N ILE A 236 1.78 20.92 2.25
CA ILE A 236 0.76 20.02 2.83
C ILE A 236 1.27 19.53 4.19
N PRO A 237 0.57 19.84 5.29
CA PRO A 237 0.94 19.33 6.60
C PRO A 237 0.77 17.82 6.66
N ILE A 238 1.76 17.10 7.20
CA ILE A 238 1.77 15.63 7.30
C ILE A 238 1.77 15.23 8.79
N ASP A 239 0.95 14.25 9.17
CA ASP A 239 1.02 13.69 10.53
C ASP A 239 2.31 12.89 10.71
N ARG A 240 2.98 13.00 11.86
CA ARG A 240 4.23 12.28 12.13
C ARG A 240 4.16 10.78 11.86
N ASN A 241 3.03 10.14 12.14
CA ASN A 241 2.88 8.72 11.89
C ASN A 241 2.56 8.37 10.43
N GLU A 242 2.11 9.32 9.61
CA GLU A 242 2.06 9.16 8.14
C GLU A 242 3.48 9.02 7.59
N SER A 243 4.36 9.95 7.98
CA SER A 243 5.77 9.93 7.61
C SER A 243 6.45 8.63 8.07
N ARG A 244 6.28 8.23 9.33
CA ARG A 244 6.86 6.98 9.86
C ARG A 244 6.35 5.73 9.15
N ALA A 245 5.06 5.66 8.83
CA ALA A 245 4.49 4.52 8.11
C ALA A 245 5.06 4.41 6.69
N MET A 246 5.17 5.54 5.98
CA MET A 246 5.78 5.57 4.65
C MET A 246 7.29 5.26 4.70
N ARG A 247 8.01 5.74 5.73
CA ARG A 247 9.42 5.39 5.97
C ARG A 247 9.59 3.88 6.16
N ALA A 248 8.74 3.25 6.97
CA ALA A 248 8.78 1.81 7.19
C ALA A 248 8.57 1.02 5.89
N PHE A 249 7.67 1.49 5.01
CA PHE A 249 7.50 0.95 3.67
C PHE A 249 8.75 1.16 2.80
N ALA A 250 9.28 2.38 2.73
CA ALA A 250 10.45 2.71 1.91
C ALA A 250 11.69 1.91 2.32
N LEU A 251 11.88 1.66 3.61
CA LEU A 251 12.94 0.81 4.15
C LEU A 251 12.83 -0.66 3.69
N ASP A 252 11.63 -1.24 3.69
CA ASP A 252 11.41 -2.61 3.19
C ASP A 252 11.51 -2.69 1.66
N TYR A 253 11.10 -1.63 0.93
CA TYR A 253 11.20 -1.57 -0.52
C TYR A 253 12.63 -1.37 -1.03
N LEU A 254 13.32 -0.33 -0.55
CA LEU A 254 14.68 0.02 -1.00
C LEU A 254 15.75 -0.91 -0.43
N ALA A 255 15.44 -1.61 0.67
CA ALA A 255 16.36 -2.50 1.39
C ALA A 255 17.78 -1.90 1.52
N PRO A 256 17.91 -0.67 2.06
CA PRO A 256 19.18 0.04 2.05
C PRO A 256 20.24 -0.72 2.85
N VAL A 257 21.49 -0.69 2.38
CA VAL A 257 22.64 -1.32 3.06
C VAL A 257 22.80 -0.77 4.49
N GLN A 258 22.51 0.52 4.69
CA GLN A 258 22.38 1.12 6.00
C GLN A 258 20.91 1.09 6.43
N LYS A 259 20.60 0.23 7.42
CA LYS A 259 19.23 0.05 7.95
C LYS A 259 18.69 1.30 8.64
N THR A 260 19.58 2.14 9.17
CA THR A 260 19.28 3.53 9.51
C THR A 260 19.29 4.32 8.22
N PHE A 261 18.16 4.32 7.51
CA PHE A 261 17.98 5.23 6.39
C PHE A 261 18.10 6.64 6.95
N LEU A 262 19.21 7.28 6.58
CA LEU A 262 19.52 8.65 6.90
C LEU A 262 18.44 9.49 6.21
N ASN A 263 17.50 10.01 7.00
CA ASN A 263 16.79 11.19 6.56
C ASN A 263 17.87 12.26 6.43
N ILE A 264 18.40 12.48 5.23
CA ILE A 264 19.14 13.71 4.98
C ILE A 264 18.05 14.78 5.03
N ASN A 265 18.18 15.75 5.93
CA ASN A 265 17.42 16.99 5.78
C ASN A 265 17.83 17.49 4.38
N GLU A 266 16.98 17.32 3.38
CA GLU A 266 17.25 17.81 2.03
C GLU A 266 17.14 19.34 2.03
N GLN A 267 18.06 19.98 2.76
CA GLN A 267 18.39 21.40 2.75
C GLN A 267 18.86 21.85 1.36
N PHE A 268 18.93 20.94 0.39
CA PHE A 268 19.10 21.25 -1.02
C PHE A 268 17.92 22.06 -1.59
N PHE A 269 16.71 21.89 -1.03
CA PHE A 269 15.47 22.51 -1.52
C PHE A 269 15.10 23.84 -0.85
N HIS A 270 15.52 24.03 0.40
CA HIS A 270 15.46 25.32 1.08
C HIS A 270 16.87 25.80 1.39
N PRO A 271 17.36 26.89 0.75
CA PRO A 271 18.66 27.43 1.10
C PRO A 271 18.59 27.99 2.53
N LEU A 272 19.01 27.20 3.52
CA LEU A 272 19.44 27.74 4.80
C LEU A 272 20.65 28.63 4.50
N PRO A 273 20.62 29.93 4.84
CA PRO A 273 21.82 30.76 4.66
C PRO A 273 22.96 30.14 5.46
N GLN A 274 24.19 30.09 4.94
CA GLN A 274 25.33 29.44 5.63
C GLN A 274 25.45 29.82 7.12
N MET A 275 25.04 31.05 7.47
CA MET A 275 24.70 31.46 8.84
C MET A 275 23.49 32.39 8.83
N PRO A 276 22.64 32.36 9.88
CA PRO A 276 21.53 33.30 10.02
C PRO A 276 22.04 34.74 10.15
N LYS A 277 21.57 35.64 9.29
CA LYS A 277 22.03 37.04 9.23
C LYS A 277 21.21 38.00 10.09
N ASN A 278 20.02 37.57 10.52
CA ASN A 278 19.08 38.35 11.31
C ASN A 278 18.24 37.42 12.20
N TYR A 279 17.41 38.00 13.07
CA TYR A 279 16.58 37.25 14.01
C TYR A 279 15.55 36.34 13.31
N ILE A 280 15.03 36.76 12.17
CA ILE A 280 14.07 36.00 11.36
C ILE A 280 14.74 34.73 10.80
N ASP A 281 15.97 34.85 10.29
CA ASP A 281 16.75 33.72 9.81
C ASP A 281 17.16 32.77 10.94
N LYS A 282 17.47 33.29 12.14
CA LYS A 282 17.79 32.47 13.31
C LYS A 282 16.57 31.64 13.75
N GLY A 283 15.39 32.25 13.83
CA GLY A 283 14.15 31.53 14.14
C GLY A 283 13.83 30.45 13.10
N TYR A 284 14.11 30.72 11.83
CA TYR A 284 13.97 29.74 10.75
C TYR A 284 14.92 28.54 10.90
N PHE A 285 16.19 28.80 11.20
CA PHE A 285 17.18 27.76 11.47
C PHE A 285 16.74 26.82 12.58
N ILE A 286 16.28 27.39 13.70
CA ILE A 286 15.82 26.62 14.85
C ILE A 286 14.58 25.81 14.45
N LYS A 287 13.58 26.42 13.81
CA LYS A 287 12.37 25.71 13.36
C LYS A 287 12.71 24.55 12.43
N ALA A 288 13.63 24.73 11.47
CA ALA A 288 14.03 23.68 10.54
C ALA A 288 14.74 22.50 11.25
N ILE A 289 15.57 22.79 12.25
CA ILE A 289 16.24 21.78 13.08
C ILE A 289 15.20 21.05 13.94
N ASP A 290 14.32 21.79 14.64
CA ASP A 290 13.29 21.22 15.51
C ASP A 290 12.32 20.33 14.71
N THR A 291 11.84 20.82 13.56
CA THR A 291 10.99 20.04 12.66
C THR A 291 11.69 18.78 12.15
N PHE A 292 12.98 18.88 11.82
CA PHE A 292 13.75 17.71 11.41
C PHE A 292 13.96 16.71 12.55
N ALA A 293 14.17 17.18 13.78
CA ALA A 293 14.23 16.33 14.96
C ALA A 293 12.87 15.67 15.26
N ASP A 294 11.76 16.38 15.10
CA ASP A 294 10.39 15.89 15.32
C ASP A 294 10.01 14.74 14.38
N ILE A 295 10.58 14.70 13.18
CA ILE A 295 10.44 13.58 12.23
C ILE A 295 11.46 12.47 12.43
N GLU A 296 12.21 12.49 13.55
CA GLU A 296 13.31 11.56 13.84
C GLU A 296 14.34 11.56 12.69
N GLY A 297 14.63 12.76 12.18
CA GLY A 297 15.74 12.99 11.27
C GLY A 297 17.06 12.76 11.98
N ASP A 298 18.00 12.11 11.29
CA ASP A 298 19.34 11.88 11.82
C ASP A 298 20.12 13.19 11.78
N MET A 299 20.26 13.85 12.94
CA MET A 299 21.11 15.04 13.08
C MET A 299 22.57 14.60 13.20
N ILE A 300 23.37 14.87 12.18
CA ILE A 300 24.83 14.65 12.16
C ILE A 300 25.53 15.97 12.47
#